data_AF-A0A0S7WLH2-F1
#
_entry.id   AF-A0A0S7WLH2-F1
#
_cell.length_a   1.000
_cell.length_b   1.000
_cell.length_c   1.000
_cell.angle_alpha   90.00
_cell.angle_beta   90.00
_cell.angle_gamma   90.00
#
_symmetry.space_group_name_H-M   'P 1'
#
loop_
_entity.id
_entity.type
_entity.pdbx_description
1 polymer ?
#
loop_
_entity_poly.entity_id
_entity_poly.type
_entity_poly.pdbx_seq_one_letter_code
_entity_poly.pdbx_strand_id
1 'polypeptide(L)'
;MVERHKRWTVTILISLLVLLGCKGGGSSRKEFFRVGRAYLLPERVKKGEKVELILETISEHKNIDVEIEWRKNRAPIQDVTSSDLSSFYFEKGDSIWARVQVKRYGEVVKALVLGPVLCINSPPAISNLKIASLDPSTLSAQVEYEDMDGDNVALSTNWYRNGILVHEGETFTTSHLRHGDTVLVEVTPHDGDSRGKAVVSTPVVIGNHPPTIVSAPPRLIGTHYTYRIDANDPDGDRLTYRLAEGPHGMTVDSTGVLAWTKDEHSDSLYMIEVEVLDGFGGTATQRFSLEIRKNVNP
;
A
#
# COMPACT_ATOMS: atom_id res chain seq x y z
N MET A 1 -9.26 -17.89 -9.33
CA MET A 1 -10.31 -17.11 -10.00
C MET A 1 -9.80 -16.86 -11.41
N VAL A 2 -10.47 -17.43 -12.42
CA VAL A 2 -9.96 -17.55 -13.79
C VAL A 2 -10.16 -16.22 -14.51
N GLU A 3 -9.10 -15.43 -14.64
CA GLU A 3 -9.13 -14.23 -15.47
C GLU A 3 -9.09 -14.65 -16.94
N ARG A 4 -10.24 -14.50 -17.60
CA ARG A 4 -10.39 -14.74 -19.03
C ARG A 4 -9.63 -13.65 -19.76
N HIS A 5 -8.35 -13.86 -20.02
CA HIS A 5 -7.63 -13.13 -21.07
C HIS A 5 -8.38 -13.40 -22.38
N LYS A 6 -9.17 -12.42 -22.82
CA LYS A 6 -9.67 -12.37 -24.19
C LYS A 6 -8.43 -12.30 -25.09
N ARG A 7 -7.98 -13.47 -25.57
CA ARG A 7 -7.06 -13.56 -26.70
C ARG A 7 -7.82 -13.01 -27.90
N TRP A 8 -7.64 -11.73 -28.19
CA TRP A 8 -7.96 -11.19 -29.50
C TRP A 8 -6.85 -11.67 -30.43
N THR A 9 -7.14 -12.69 -31.21
CA THR A 9 -6.33 -13.06 -32.37
C THR A 9 -6.41 -11.89 -33.34
N VAL A 10 -5.32 -11.12 -33.45
CA VAL A 10 -5.13 -10.14 -34.52
C VAL A 10 -5.28 -10.88 -35.83
N THR A 11 -6.38 -10.63 -36.52
CA THR A 11 -6.65 -11.27 -37.79
C THR A 11 -6.53 -10.19 -38.85
N ILE A 12 -5.40 -10.16 -39.57
CA ILE A 12 -5.36 -9.58 -40.90
C ILE A 12 -6.19 -10.53 -41.77
N LEU A 13 -7.52 -10.35 -41.74
CA LEU A 13 -8.45 -11.14 -42.50
C LEU A 13 -8.41 -10.64 -43.95
N ILE A 14 -7.48 -11.19 -44.72
CA ILE A 14 -7.55 -11.13 -46.18
C ILE A 14 -8.64 -12.15 -46.57
N SER A 15 -9.90 -11.72 -46.55
CA SER A 15 -11.00 -12.56 -46.99
C SER A 15 -10.96 -12.66 -48.51
N LEU A 16 -10.46 -13.79 -49.02
CA LEU A 16 -10.47 -14.12 -50.44
C LEU A 16 -11.89 -14.58 -50.82
N LEU A 17 -12.70 -13.70 -51.41
CA LEU A 17 -13.95 -14.13 -52.03
C LEU A 17 -13.64 -14.62 -53.44
N VAL A 18 -13.53 -15.93 -53.63
CA VAL A 18 -13.55 -16.53 -54.97
C VAL A 18 -15.01 -16.57 -55.43
N LEU A 19 -15.44 -15.57 -56.20
CA LEU A 19 -16.73 -15.66 -56.91
C LEU A 19 -16.62 -16.75 -57.98
N LEU A 20 -17.07 -17.96 -57.64
CA LEU A 20 -17.37 -19.03 -58.59
C LEU A 20 -18.37 -18.50 -59.64
N GLY A 21 -18.02 -18.75 -60.90
CA GLY A 21 -18.43 -17.93 -62.03
C GLY A 21 -19.92 -17.91 -62.37
N CYS A 22 -20.33 -16.81 -62.98
CA CYS A 22 -21.38 -16.79 -63.99
C CYS A 22 -20.75 -16.26 -65.29
N LYS A 23 -20.61 -17.14 -66.29
CA LYS A 23 -20.31 -16.75 -67.67
C LYS A 23 -21.53 -16.00 -68.21
N GLY A 24 -21.33 -14.75 -68.64
CA GLY A 24 -22.35 -14.05 -69.41
C GLY A 24 -21.99 -12.59 -69.68
N GLY A 25 -21.54 -12.33 -70.92
CA GLY A 25 -21.73 -11.05 -71.61
C GLY A 25 -20.73 -9.94 -71.27
N GLY A 26 -20.11 -9.39 -72.33
CA GLY A 26 -19.11 -8.34 -72.25
C GLY A 26 -19.59 -7.09 -71.51
N SER A 27 -18.93 -6.83 -70.39
CA SER A 27 -18.78 -5.52 -69.77
C SER A 27 -17.44 -5.59 -69.04
N SER A 28 -16.63 -4.55 -69.08
CA SER A 28 -15.35 -4.54 -68.37
C SER A 28 -15.63 -4.87 -66.91
N ARG A 29 -15.21 -6.07 -66.48
CA ARG A 29 -15.37 -6.52 -65.10
C ARG A 29 -14.54 -5.55 -64.28
N LYS A 30 -15.18 -4.55 -63.65
CA LYS A 30 -14.49 -3.62 -62.76
C LYS A 30 -13.87 -4.46 -61.65
N GLU A 31 -12.55 -4.57 -61.67
CA GLU A 31 -11.78 -5.29 -60.66
C GLU A 31 -12.20 -4.81 -59.27
N PHE A 32 -12.54 -5.74 -58.39
CA PHE A 32 -13.11 -5.43 -57.08
C PHE A 32 -12.02 -5.43 -56.01
N PHE A 33 -11.60 -4.24 -55.58
CA PHE A 33 -10.79 -4.04 -54.38
C PHE A 33 -11.48 -3.03 -53.46
N ARG A 34 -11.67 -3.39 -52.19
CA ARG A 34 -12.26 -2.50 -51.19
C ARG A 34 -11.57 -2.67 -49.85
N VAL A 35 -11.21 -1.55 -49.22
CA VAL A 35 -10.92 -1.51 -47.79
C VAL A 35 -12.24 -1.45 -47.04
N GLY A 36 -12.47 -2.43 -46.17
CA GLY A 36 -13.67 -2.51 -45.33
C GLY A 36 -13.55 -1.59 -44.12
N ARG A 37 -12.66 -1.95 -43.20
CA ARG A 37 -12.36 -1.22 -41.96
C ARG A 37 -10.86 -0.94 -41.86
N ALA A 38 -10.51 0.26 -41.42
CA ALA A 38 -9.13 0.66 -41.17
C ALA A 38 -9.11 1.66 -40.01
N TYR A 39 -8.55 1.25 -38.88
CA TYR A 39 -8.42 2.10 -37.69
C TYR A 39 -7.35 1.55 -36.74
N LEU A 40 -6.96 2.35 -35.76
CA LEU A 40 -6.04 1.96 -34.70
C LEU A 40 -6.82 1.70 -33.41
N LEU A 41 -6.40 0.70 -32.64
CA LEU A 41 -6.93 0.45 -31.29
C LEU A 41 -5.80 0.25 -30.28
N PRO A 42 -6.01 0.64 -29.01
CA PRO A 42 -7.12 1.47 -28.52
C PRO A 42 -7.00 2.94 -29.00
N GLU A 43 -8.06 3.75 -28.90
CA GLU A 43 -8.00 5.20 -29.22
C GLU A 43 -7.16 6.00 -28.20
N ARG A 44 -6.99 5.44 -26.99
CA ARG A 44 -6.13 5.94 -25.92
C ARG A 44 -5.32 4.79 -25.38
N VAL A 45 -4.01 4.97 -25.25
CA VAL A 45 -3.07 3.93 -24.86
C VAL A 45 -2.24 4.41 -23.66
N LYS A 46 -1.96 3.50 -22.73
CA LYS A 46 -1.08 3.73 -21.57
C LYS A 46 0.28 3.08 -21.80
N LYS A 47 1.25 3.39 -20.92
CA LYS A 47 2.52 2.65 -20.95
C LYS A 47 2.25 1.17 -20.59
N GLY A 48 2.96 0.25 -21.24
CA GLY A 48 2.78 -1.20 -21.10
C GLY A 48 1.77 -1.81 -22.07
N GLU A 49 0.94 -0.98 -22.72
CA GLU A 49 0.01 -1.41 -23.77
C GLU A 49 0.65 -1.29 -25.17
N LYS A 50 -0.05 -1.78 -26.20
CA LYS A 50 0.35 -1.64 -27.59
C LYS A 50 -0.76 -1.03 -28.42
N VAL A 51 -0.39 -0.36 -29.50
CA VAL A 51 -1.32 0.15 -30.52
C VAL A 51 -1.37 -0.87 -31.65
N GLU A 52 -2.57 -1.35 -31.98
CA GLU A 52 -2.79 -2.31 -33.05
C GLU A 52 -3.45 -1.64 -34.26
N LEU A 53 -2.96 -1.95 -35.45
CA LEU A 53 -3.61 -1.66 -36.72
C LEU A 53 -4.65 -2.74 -37.01
N ILE A 54 -5.91 -2.33 -37.15
CA ILE A 54 -6.97 -3.16 -37.70
C ILE A 54 -7.20 -2.75 -39.14
N LEU A 55 -6.95 -3.67 -40.07
CA LEU A 55 -7.16 -3.48 -41.50
C LEU A 55 -7.89 -4.69 -42.10
N GLU A 56 -9.11 -4.45 -42.59
CA GLU A 56 -9.90 -5.43 -43.33
C GLU A 56 -9.90 -5.05 -44.82
N THR A 57 -9.48 -5.99 -45.67
CA THR A 57 -9.51 -5.81 -47.13
C THR A 57 -10.30 -6.93 -47.78
N ILE A 58 -11.03 -6.58 -48.85
CA ILE A 58 -11.74 -7.52 -49.71
C ILE A 58 -11.13 -7.39 -51.10
N SER A 59 -10.69 -8.52 -51.64
CA SER A 59 -10.05 -8.59 -52.95
C SER A 59 -10.25 -9.94 -53.60
N GLU A 60 -10.44 -9.92 -54.92
CA GLU A 60 -10.41 -11.11 -55.77
C GLU A 60 -8.97 -11.54 -56.13
N HIS A 61 -7.97 -10.70 -55.85
CA HIS A 61 -6.57 -10.96 -56.15
C HIS A 61 -5.80 -11.47 -54.95
N LYS A 62 -4.92 -12.46 -55.19
CA LYS A 62 -4.07 -13.09 -54.17
C LYS A 62 -2.82 -12.28 -53.79
N ASN A 63 -2.44 -11.26 -54.56
CA ASN A 63 -1.20 -10.51 -54.37
C ASN A 63 -1.48 -9.08 -53.89
N ILE A 64 -1.87 -8.97 -52.62
CA ILE A 64 -1.98 -7.70 -51.90
C ILE A 64 -0.87 -7.66 -50.87
N ASP A 65 -0.16 -6.55 -50.86
CA ASP A 65 0.84 -6.23 -49.85
C ASP A 65 0.40 -4.98 -49.07
N VAL A 66 0.80 -4.90 -47.81
CA VAL A 66 0.46 -3.79 -46.91
C VAL A 66 1.73 -3.26 -46.29
N GLU A 67 2.11 -2.05 -46.67
CA GLU A 67 3.21 -1.34 -46.04
C GLU A 67 2.69 -0.40 -44.96
N ILE A 68 3.31 -0.45 -43.79
CA ILE A 68 2.95 0.33 -42.61
C ILE A 68 4.15 1.20 -42.24
N GLU A 69 3.90 2.50 -42.07
CA GLU A 69 4.84 3.45 -41.48
C GLU A 69 4.21 4.06 -40.23
N TRP A 70 4.68 3.64 -39.06
CA TRP A 70 4.26 4.21 -37.78
C TRP A 70 4.87 5.60 -37.58
N ARG A 71 4.13 6.47 -36.88
CA ARG A 71 4.53 7.85 -36.62
C ARG A 71 4.21 8.26 -35.18
N LYS A 72 5.20 8.83 -34.49
CA LYS A 72 5.05 9.52 -33.20
C LYS A 72 5.06 11.04 -33.45
N ASN A 73 4.04 11.75 -32.97
CA ASN A 73 3.91 13.21 -33.15
C ASN A 73 4.12 13.65 -34.60
N ARG A 74 3.56 12.86 -35.53
CA ARG A 74 3.69 12.98 -36.99
C ARG A 74 5.08 12.70 -37.57
N ALA A 75 6.11 12.47 -36.76
CA ALA A 75 7.44 12.03 -37.21
C ALA A 75 7.49 10.50 -37.39
N PRO A 76 8.15 9.98 -38.44
CA PRO A 76 8.26 8.54 -38.68
C PRO A 76 9.07 7.84 -37.59
N ILE A 77 8.60 6.66 -37.19
CA ILE A 77 9.33 5.70 -36.36
C ILE A 77 10.02 4.74 -37.31
N GLN A 78 11.35 4.70 -37.28
CA GLN A 78 12.12 3.87 -38.20
C GLN A 78 12.00 2.38 -37.86
N ASP A 79 12.07 1.55 -38.90
CA ASP A 79 12.21 0.10 -38.82
C ASP A 79 11.10 -0.67 -38.08
N VAL A 80 9.91 -0.07 -37.95
CA VAL A 80 8.72 -0.76 -37.42
C VAL A 80 7.67 -0.89 -38.53
N THR A 81 7.49 -2.12 -39.01
CA THR A 81 6.53 -2.47 -40.08
C THR A 81 5.47 -3.46 -39.62
N SER A 82 5.53 -3.92 -38.36
CA SER A 82 4.53 -4.79 -37.76
C SER A 82 3.15 -4.13 -37.70
N SER A 83 2.10 -4.95 -37.66
CA SER A 83 0.71 -4.50 -37.49
C SER A 83 0.41 -3.98 -36.09
N ASP A 84 1.36 -4.00 -35.18
CA ASP A 84 1.26 -3.40 -33.86
C ASP A 84 2.53 -2.64 -33.48
N LEU A 85 2.36 -1.65 -32.60
CA LEU A 85 3.40 -0.78 -32.08
C LEU A 85 3.44 -0.88 -30.55
N SER A 86 4.57 -1.34 -30.02
CA SER A 86 4.83 -1.43 -28.59
C SER A 86 4.96 -0.05 -27.92
N SER A 87 4.55 0.07 -26.66
CA SER A 87 4.77 1.27 -25.82
C SER A 87 6.23 1.65 -25.59
N PHE A 88 7.19 0.83 -26.02
CA PHE A 88 8.60 1.23 -26.05
C PHE A 88 8.83 2.50 -26.88
N TYR A 89 8.01 2.75 -27.91
CA TYR A 89 8.24 3.84 -28.85
C TYR A 89 7.57 5.17 -28.47
N PHE A 90 6.74 5.17 -27.43
CA PHE A 90 5.92 6.32 -27.05
C PHE A 90 5.82 6.52 -25.54
N GLU A 91 5.52 7.75 -25.17
CA GLU A 91 5.42 8.25 -23.81
C GLU A 91 4.13 9.06 -23.66
N LYS A 92 3.77 9.37 -22.41
CA LYS A 92 2.62 10.20 -22.09
C LYS A 92 2.67 11.53 -22.85
N GLY A 93 1.53 11.92 -23.42
CA GLY A 93 1.40 13.15 -24.21
C GLY A 93 1.69 12.98 -25.70
N ASP A 94 2.29 11.84 -26.12
CA ASP A 94 2.48 11.54 -27.53
C ASP A 94 1.15 11.28 -28.26
N SER A 95 1.19 11.47 -29.58
CA SER A 95 0.15 11.03 -30.51
C SER A 95 0.71 10.05 -31.52
N ILE A 96 0.08 8.88 -31.63
CA ILE A 96 0.48 7.81 -32.54
C ILE A 96 -0.42 7.78 -33.76
N TRP A 97 0.23 7.69 -34.92
CA TRP A 97 -0.40 7.63 -36.22
C TRP A 97 0.20 6.49 -37.03
N ALA A 98 -0.53 5.98 -38.02
CA ALA A 98 -0.01 5.03 -38.99
C ALA A 98 -0.32 5.53 -40.41
N ARG A 99 0.68 5.54 -41.29
CA ARG A 99 0.46 5.61 -42.73
C ARG A 99 0.44 4.19 -43.27
N VAL A 100 -0.62 3.84 -44.00
CA VAL A 100 -0.81 2.50 -44.54
C VAL A 100 -0.93 2.60 -46.05
N GLN A 101 -0.06 1.92 -46.78
CA GLN A 101 -0.13 1.76 -48.22
C GLN A 101 -0.53 0.33 -48.55
N VAL A 102 -1.69 0.16 -49.17
CA VAL A 102 -2.09 -1.13 -49.73
C VAL A 102 -1.62 -1.17 -51.18
N LYS A 103 -0.77 -2.14 -51.48
CA LYS A 103 -0.16 -2.35 -52.80
C LYS A 103 -0.74 -3.58 -53.47
N ARG A 104 -0.91 -3.51 -54.78
CA ARG A 104 -1.34 -4.61 -55.63
C ARG A 104 -0.35 -4.72 -56.78
N TYR A 105 0.32 -5.86 -56.88
CA TYR A 105 1.44 -6.07 -57.82
C TYR A 105 2.53 -4.98 -57.70
N GLY A 106 2.81 -4.52 -56.48
CA GLY A 106 3.82 -3.47 -56.20
C GLY A 106 3.31 -2.03 -56.35
N GLU A 107 2.15 -1.82 -56.97
CA GLU A 107 1.56 -0.48 -57.17
C GLU A 107 0.61 -0.12 -56.03
N VAL A 108 0.69 1.13 -55.53
CA VAL A 108 -0.19 1.60 -54.44
C VAL A 108 -1.62 1.78 -54.97
N VAL A 109 -2.53 0.94 -54.49
CA VAL A 109 -3.97 1.03 -54.83
C VAL A 109 -4.77 1.82 -53.79
N LYS A 110 -4.26 1.94 -52.56
CA LYS A 110 -4.87 2.77 -51.52
C LYS A 110 -3.81 3.26 -50.54
N ALA A 111 -3.90 4.53 -50.15
CA ALA A 111 -3.12 5.11 -49.06
C ALA A 111 -4.08 5.63 -47.98
N LEU A 112 -3.75 5.38 -46.71
CA LEU A 112 -4.52 5.78 -45.54
C LEU A 112 -3.59 6.44 -44.51
N VAL A 113 -4.15 7.38 -43.76
CA VAL A 113 -3.52 7.94 -42.56
C VAL A 113 -4.50 7.72 -41.41
N LEU A 114 -4.08 6.96 -40.40
CA LEU A 114 -4.91 6.54 -39.28
C LEU A 114 -4.37 7.16 -37.99
N GLY A 115 -5.26 7.49 -37.05
CA GLY A 115 -4.95 8.13 -35.77
C GLY A 115 -5.67 9.48 -35.58
N PRO A 116 -5.34 10.23 -34.51
CA PRO A 116 -4.33 9.87 -33.50
C PRO A 116 -4.85 8.82 -32.51
N VAL A 117 -3.95 7.95 -32.05
CA VAL A 117 -4.07 7.31 -30.74
C VAL A 117 -3.35 8.18 -29.74
N LEU A 118 -4.04 8.58 -28.66
CA LEU A 118 -3.47 9.46 -27.64
C LEU A 118 -2.80 8.63 -26.54
N CYS A 119 -1.52 8.91 -26.29
CA CYS A 119 -0.78 8.31 -25.19
C CYS A 119 -1.14 9.05 -23.90
N ILE A 120 -1.90 8.39 -23.03
CA ILE A 120 -2.42 8.96 -21.78
C ILE A 120 -1.62 8.45 -20.59
N ASN A 121 -1.75 9.17 -19.47
CA ASN A 121 -1.11 8.83 -18.20
C ASN A 121 -1.49 7.43 -17.67
N SER A 122 -0.54 6.77 -17.05
CA SER A 122 -0.69 5.48 -16.38
C SER A 122 -0.66 5.72 -14.86
N PRO A 123 -1.80 5.64 -14.14
CA PRO A 123 -1.79 5.92 -12.71
C PRO A 123 -0.82 5.01 -11.94
N PRO A 124 -0.15 5.52 -10.90
CA PRO A 124 0.76 4.72 -10.09
C PRO A 124 0.02 3.62 -9.34
N ALA A 125 0.71 2.52 -9.06
CA ALA A 125 0.16 1.36 -8.38
C ALA A 125 1.05 0.94 -7.21
N ILE A 126 0.44 0.69 -6.05
CA ILE A 126 1.14 0.09 -4.89
C ILE A 126 1.29 -1.42 -5.14
N SER A 127 2.52 -1.91 -5.07
CA SER A 127 2.84 -3.34 -5.16
C SER A 127 2.92 -3.99 -3.77
N ASN A 128 3.28 -3.23 -2.74
CA ASN A 128 3.38 -3.72 -1.37
C ASN A 128 3.09 -2.60 -0.35
N LEU A 129 2.38 -2.95 0.73
CA LEU A 129 2.09 -2.05 1.84
C LEU A 129 2.13 -2.82 3.16
N LYS A 130 2.97 -2.36 4.09
CA LYS A 130 3.02 -2.86 5.46
C LYS A 130 3.27 -1.75 6.45
N ILE A 131 2.81 -1.96 7.68
CA ILE A 131 3.14 -1.10 8.82
C ILE A 131 4.49 -1.54 9.37
N ALA A 132 5.37 -0.58 9.65
CA ALA A 132 6.60 -0.79 10.39
C ALA A 132 6.63 0.11 11.63
N SER A 133 7.35 -0.31 12.65
CA SER A 133 7.73 0.56 13.77
C SER A 133 9.04 1.25 13.41
N LEU A 134 9.04 2.58 13.47
CA LEU A 134 10.25 3.39 13.36
C LEU A 134 11.00 3.41 14.69
N ASP A 135 10.24 3.55 15.77
CA ASP A 135 10.67 3.51 17.17
C ASP A 135 9.48 3.02 18.04
N PRO A 136 9.66 2.80 19.35
CA PRO A 136 8.59 2.30 20.22
C PRO A 136 7.32 3.18 20.25
N SER A 137 7.44 4.46 19.91
CA SER A 137 6.37 5.46 19.94
C SER A 137 5.82 5.86 18.56
N THR A 138 6.39 5.36 17.46
CA THR A 138 6.06 5.82 16.11
C THR A 138 5.94 4.66 15.12
N LEU A 139 4.82 4.60 14.40
CA LEU A 139 4.59 3.73 13.25
C LEU A 139 4.78 4.50 11.94
N SER A 140 5.19 3.79 10.90
CA SER A 140 5.30 4.31 9.54
C SER A 140 4.75 3.32 8.50
N ALA A 141 4.28 3.85 7.38
CA ALA A 141 3.91 3.04 6.23
C ALA A 141 5.17 2.73 5.40
N GLN A 142 5.50 1.45 5.23
CA GLN A 142 6.49 1.01 4.25
C GLN A 142 5.74 0.64 2.97
N VAL A 143 5.96 1.43 1.93
CA VAL A 143 5.22 1.37 0.66
C VAL A 143 6.20 1.09 -0.47
N GLU A 144 5.90 0.07 -1.26
CA GLU A 144 6.53 -0.14 -2.57
C GLU A 144 5.47 0.14 -3.63
N TYR A 145 5.84 0.90 -4.66
CA TYR A 145 4.96 1.29 -5.74
C TYR A 145 5.71 1.31 -7.07
N GLU A 146 4.93 1.24 -8.14
CA GLU A 146 5.40 1.28 -9.51
C GLU A 146 4.58 2.32 -10.27
N ASP A 147 5.26 3.04 -11.15
CA ASP A 147 4.65 3.96 -12.11
C ASP A 147 5.20 3.62 -13.48
N MET A 148 4.32 3.37 -14.45
CA MET A 148 4.75 2.82 -15.73
C MET A 148 5.34 3.89 -16.64
N ASP A 149 4.87 5.13 -16.57
CA ASP A 149 5.40 6.28 -17.31
C ASP A 149 6.65 6.89 -16.67
N GLY A 150 6.94 6.54 -15.41
CA GLY A 150 8.11 7.04 -14.68
C GLY A 150 7.88 8.42 -14.06
N ASP A 151 6.62 8.79 -13.85
CA ASP A 151 6.23 10.03 -13.19
C ASP A 151 6.62 10.01 -11.71
N ASN A 152 6.78 11.20 -11.13
CA ASN A 152 7.06 11.32 -9.70
C ASN A 152 5.80 11.04 -8.89
N VAL A 153 5.85 10.03 -8.04
CA VAL A 153 4.71 9.59 -7.23
C VAL A 153 4.76 10.19 -5.84
N ALA A 154 3.66 10.79 -5.41
CA ALA A 154 3.38 11.18 -4.04
C ALA A 154 2.35 10.23 -3.40
N LEU A 155 2.38 10.13 -2.07
CA LEU A 155 1.53 9.22 -1.30
C LEU A 155 0.63 10.01 -0.35
N SER A 156 -0.67 9.73 -0.40
CA SER A 156 -1.61 10.14 0.65
C SER A 156 -1.84 8.97 1.59
N THR A 157 -1.65 9.19 2.90
CA THR A 157 -1.63 8.13 3.92
C THR A 157 -2.63 8.44 5.02
N ASN A 158 -3.51 7.47 5.30
CA ASN A 158 -4.57 7.55 6.30
C ASN A 158 -4.42 6.41 7.31
N TRP A 159 -4.35 6.73 8.59
CA TRP A 159 -4.22 5.77 9.69
C TRP A 159 -5.53 5.58 10.43
N TYR A 160 -5.87 4.32 10.67
CA TYR A 160 -7.10 3.93 11.34
C TYR A 160 -6.80 3.21 12.63
N ARG A 161 -7.53 3.54 13.69
CA ARG A 161 -7.57 2.80 14.96
C ARG A 161 -8.95 2.18 15.12
N ASN A 162 -9.00 0.86 15.28
CA ASN A 162 -10.24 0.10 15.44
C ASN A 162 -11.27 0.39 14.32
N GLY A 163 -10.79 0.63 13.10
CA GLY A 163 -11.60 0.95 11.92
C GLY A 163 -11.99 2.43 11.75
N ILE A 164 -11.59 3.32 12.67
CA ILE A 164 -11.90 4.75 12.61
C ILE A 164 -10.65 5.52 12.17
N LEU A 165 -10.79 6.43 11.21
CA LEU A 165 -9.71 7.33 10.78
C LEU A 165 -9.29 8.23 11.94
N VAL A 166 -8.02 8.20 12.32
CA VAL A 166 -7.48 8.98 13.45
C VAL A 166 -6.35 9.93 13.06
N HIS A 167 -5.67 9.70 11.93
CA HIS A 167 -4.54 10.54 11.51
C HIS A 167 -4.33 10.45 9.99
N GLU A 168 -3.91 11.56 9.37
CA GLU A 168 -3.40 11.60 7.99
C GLU A 168 -1.92 12.01 7.98
N GLY A 169 -1.05 11.25 7.31
CA GLY A 169 0.40 11.52 7.28
C GLY A 169 1.27 10.27 7.19
N GLU A 170 2.56 10.45 6.88
CA GLU A 170 3.51 9.36 6.65
C GLU A 170 3.81 8.50 7.90
N THR A 171 3.66 9.12 9.07
CA THR A 171 3.89 8.49 10.37
C THR A 171 2.70 8.67 11.28
N PHE A 172 2.58 7.79 12.28
CA PHE A 172 1.52 7.80 13.27
C PHE A 172 2.08 7.49 14.66
N THR A 173 1.81 8.36 15.61
CA THR A 173 2.28 8.20 16.99
C THR A 173 1.41 7.21 17.76
N THR A 174 2.04 6.34 18.55
CA THR A 174 1.36 5.29 19.31
C THR A 174 0.93 5.74 20.71
N SER A 175 1.20 6.99 21.09
CA SER A 175 0.95 7.54 22.44
C SER A 175 -0.51 7.49 22.91
N HIS A 176 -1.46 7.35 21.97
CA HIS A 176 -2.89 7.25 22.28
C HIS A 176 -3.43 5.83 22.16
N LEU A 177 -2.58 4.90 21.73
CA LEU A 177 -2.92 3.50 21.60
C LEU A 177 -2.81 2.81 22.95
N ARG A 178 -3.57 1.73 23.07
CA ARG A 178 -3.67 0.87 24.25
C ARG A 178 -3.58 -0.57 23.82
N HIS A 179 -3.28 -1.44 24.76
CA HIS A 179 -3.38 -2.88 24.60
C HIS A 179 -4.66 -3.28 23.85
N GLY A 180 -4.50 -4.09 22.79
CA GLY A 180 -5.60 -4.62 22.00
C GLY A 180 -6.13 -3.69 20.91
N ASP A 181 -5.68 -2.43 20.84
CA ASP A 181 -5.99 -1.59 19.69
C ASP A 181 -5.49 -2.20 18.40
N THR A 182 -6.30 -2.09 17.36
CA THR A 182 -5.92 -2.50 16.01
C THR A 182 -5.64 -1.27 15.15
N VAL A 183 -4.45 -1.22 14.56
CA VAL A 183 -4.02 -0.16 13.64
C VAL A 183 -3.99 -0.68 12.20
N LEU A 184 -4.57 0.09 11.29
CA LEU A 184 -4.49 -0.10 9.84
C LEU A 184 -3.95 1.17 9.20
N VAL A 185 -3.30 1.03 8.05
CA VAL A 185 -2.96 2.17 7.20
C VAL A 185 -3.52 1.95 5.79
N GLU A 186 -4.16 2.99 5.26
CA GLU A 186 -4.57 3.09 3.86
C GLU A 186 -3.65 4.08 3.15
N VAL A 187 -3.12 3.68 1.98
CA VAL A 187 -2.29 4.55 1.16
C VAL A 187 -2.87 4.65 -0.24
N THR A 188 -2.94 5.87 -0.76
CA THR A 188 -3.31 6.17 -2.15
C THR A 188 -2.14 6.86 -2.86
N PRO A 189 -1.54 6.24 -3.89
CA PRO A 189 -0.49 6.88 -4.67
C PRO A 189 -1.09 7.83 -5.71
N HIS A 190 -0.38 8.89 -6.05
CA HIS A 190 -0.77 9.81 -7.11
C HIS A 190 0.45 10.50 -7.75
N ASP A 191 0.37 10.77 -9.04
CA ASP A 191 1.44 11.38 -9.84
C ASP A 191 1.19 12.89 -10.12
N GLY A 192 0.09 13.43 -9.61
CA GLY A 192 -0.35 14.81 -9.83
C GLY A 192 -1.38 14.97 -10.96
N ASP A 193 -1.39 14.07 -11.94
CA ASP A 193 -2.37 14.00 -13.02
C ASP A 193 -3.49 13.00 -12.70
N SER A 194 -3.16 11.93 -11.99
CA SER A 194 -4.06 10.84 -11.68
C SER A 194 -3.78 10.21 -10.31
N ARG A 195 -4.79 9.54 -9.78
CA ARG A 195 -4.70 8.75 -8.55
C ARG A 195 -4.72 7.27 -8.89
N GLY A 196 -3.82 6.53 -8.26
CA GLY A 196 -3.88 5.09 -8.22
C GLY A 196 -4.99 4.57 -7.32
N LYS A 197 -5.07 3.24 -7.21
CA LYS A 197 -6.01 2.58 -6.31
C LYS A 197 -5.48 2.64 -4.87
N ALA A 198 -6.36 2.97 -3.93
CA ALA A 198 -6.06 2.87 -2.50
C ALA A 198 -5.79 1.41 -2.10
N VAL A 199 -4.78 1.19 -1.26
CA VAL A 199 -4.43 -0.11 -0.69
C VAL A 199 -4.43 0.02 0.83
N VAL A 200 -4.99 -0.97 1.51
CA VAL A 200 -5.04 -1.06 2.98
C VAL A 200 -4.09 -2.17 3.44
N SER A 201 -3.32 -1.90 4.49
CA SER A 201 -2.38 -2.86 5.07
C SER A 201 -3.08 -4.02 5.78
N THR A 202 -2.31 -5.04 6.17
CA THR A 202 -2.73 -5.93 7.26
C THR A 202 -2.76 -5.14 8.58
N PRO A 203 -3.67 -5.49 9.52
CA PRO A 203 -3.74 -4.84 10.81
C PRO A 203 -2.57 -5.21 11.71
N VAL A 204 -2.09 -4.23 12.50
CA VAL A 204 -1.19 -4.45 13.63
C VAL A 204 -1.99 -4.32 14.92
N VAL A 205 -1.87 -5.31 15.81
CA VAL A 205 -2.49 -5.27 17.14
C VAL A 205 -1.45 -4.80 18.16
N ILE A 206 -1.82 -3.82 18.96
CA ILE A 206 -0.95 -3.24 19.98
C ILE A 206 -0.82 -4.20 21.17
N GLY A 207 0.42 -4.53 21.51
CA GLY A 207 0.76 -5.36 22.66
C GLY A 207 0.50 -4.64 23.99
N ASN A 208 0.61 -5.39 25.08
CA ASN A 208 0.51 -4.85 26.43
C ASN A 208 1.84 -4.22 26.87
N HIS A 209 1.79 -3.07 27.55
CA HIS A 209 2.91 -2.39 28.16
C HIS A 209 2.85 -2.55 29.67
N PRO A 210 3.93 -3.00 30.33
CA PRO A 210 3.91 -3.17 31.77
C PRO A 210 3.80 -1.82 32.50
N PRO A 211 3.24 -1.80 33.71
CA PRO A 211 3.17 -0.60 34.53
C PRO A 211 4.58 -0.18 35.00
N THR A 212 4.65 1.02 35.57
CA THR A 212 5.88 1.57 36.17
C THR A 212 5.57 2.20 37.52
N ILE A 213 6.40 1.92 38.54
CA ILE A 213 6.30 2.58 39.86
C ILE A 213 7.10 3.87 39.82
N VAL A 214 6.47 4.99 40.14
CA VAL A 214 7.06 6.34 40.07
C VAL A 214 7.28 6.99 41.44
N SER A 215 6.74 6.40 42.50
CA SER A 215 6.98 6.83 43.88
C SER A 215 8.26 6.24 44.47
N ALA A 216 8.78 6.89 45.50
CA ALA A 216 9.89 6.39 46.31
C ALA A 216 9.44 6.13 47.75
N PRO A 217 9.93 5.06 48.40
CA PRO A 217 9.54 4.72 49.75
C PRO A 217 10.05 5.77 50.76
N PRO A 218 9.21 6.24 51.69
CA PRO A 218 9.65 7.12 52.76
C PRO A 218 10.47 6.36 53.80
N ARG A 219 11.13 7.11 54.69
CA ARG A 219 11.72 6.55 55.92
C ARG A 219 10.64 6.34 56.97
N LEU A 220 10.84 5.38 57.86
CA LEU A 220 10.01 5.23 59.06
C LEU A 220 10.19 6.45 59.99
N ILE A 221 9.07 7.04 60.44
CA ILE A 221 9.03 8.09 61.45
C ILE A 221 8.11 7.63 62.58
N GLY A 222 8.64 7.52 63.80
CA GLY A 222 7.89 7.00 64.95
C GLY A 222 7.66 5.49 64.84
N THR A 223 6.43 5.04 65.06
CA THR A 223 6.06 3.62 65.07
C THR A 223 5.21 3.18 63.89
N HIS A 224 4.61 4.12 63.15
CA HIS A 224 3.73 3.80 62.02
C HIS A 224 4.44 4.10 60.72
N TYR A 225 4.47 3.11 59.84
CA TYR A 225 4.93 3.22 58.47
C TYR A 225 3.73 3.30 57.54
N THR A 226 3.68 4.33 56.71
CA THR A 226 2.71 4.43 55.62
C THR A 226 3.45 4.86 54.36
N TYR A 227 3.19 4.15 53.26
CA TYR A 227 3.74 4.46 51.96
C TYR A 227 2.69 4.25 50.90
N ARG A 228 2.35 5.30 50.15
CA ARG A 228 1.49 5.19 48.96
C ARG A 228 2.35 4.90 47.75
N ILE A 229 2.10 3.74 47.13
CA ILE A 229 2.74 3.34 45.88
C ILE A 229 2.00 4.06 44.74
N ASP A 230 2.66 5.03 44.10
CA ASP A 230 2.15 5.65 42.90
C ASP A 230 2.76 4.94 41.68
N ALA A 231 1.91 4.44 40.80
CA ALA A 231 2.29 3.74 39.57
C ALA A 231 1.50 4.27 38.37
N ASN A 232 2.09 4.17 37.19
CA ASN A 232 1.49 4.55 35.91
C ASN A 232 1.51 3.38 34.93
N ASP A 233 0.40 3.20 34.24
CA ASP A 233 0.24 2.22 33.17
C ASP A 233 0.08 2.95 31.83
N PRO A 234 0.94 2.69 30.82
CA PRO A 234 0.84 3.36 29.52
C PRO A 234 -0.47 3.06 28.77
N ASP A 235 -1.04 1.88 28.96
CA ASP A 235 -2.29 1.46 28.32
C ASP A 235 -3.53 1.96 29.08
N GLY A 236 -3.34 2.51 30.29
CA GLY A 236 -4.39 3.01 31.16
C GLY A 236 -5.13 1.89 31.89
N ASP A 237 -4.47 0.73 32.05
CA ASP A 237 -5.06 -0.43 32.68
C ASP A 237 -5.24 -0.25 34.20
N ARG A 238 -6.18 -1.03 34.75
CA ARG A 238 -6.45 -1.00 36.18
C ARG A 238 -5.37 -1.75 36.94
N LEU A 239 -4.65 -1.02 37.78
CA LEU A 239 -3.56 -1.57 38.58
C LEU A 239 -4.03 -2.28 39.86
N THR A 240 -3.37 -3.39 40.17
CA THR A 240 -3.52 -4.15 41.42
C THR A 240 -2.19 -4.20 42.16
N TYR A 241 -2.22 -4.04 43.48
CA TYR A 241 -1.03 -3.95 44.33
C TYR A 241 -0.87 -5.20 45.19
N ARG A 242 0.36 -5.69 45.33
CA ARG A 242 0.70 -6.87 46.14
C ARG A 242 1.96 -6.62 46.95
N LEU A 243 1.95 -7.08 48.20
CA LEU A 243 3.14 -7.21 49.03
C LEU A 243 3.71 -8.62 48.81
N ALA A 244 4.89 -8.71 48.22
CA ALA A 244 5.57 -9.97 47.97
C ALA A 244 6.48 -10.36 49.14
N GLU A 245 7.17 -9.38 49.73
CA GLU A 245 8.04 -9.55 50.90
C GLU A 245 7.88 -8.36 51.86
N GLY A 246 7.86 -8.61 53.16
CA GLY A 246 7.83 -7.58 54.19
C GLY A 246 7.76 -8.14 55.60
N PRO A 247 7.92 -7.30 56.65
CA PRO A 247 7.79 -7.73 58.03
C PRO A 247 6.38 -8.26 58.34
N HIS A 248 6.28 -9.12 59.36
CA HIS A 248 4.99 -9.64 59.82
C HIS A 248 4.04 -8.48 60.17
N GLY A 249 2.78 -8.60 59.71
CA GLY A 249 1.76 -7.58 59.90
C GLY A 249 1.82 -6.41 58.93
N MET A 250 2.78 -6.36 58.00
CA MET A 250 2.76 -5.39 56.91
C MET A 250 1.71 -5.79 55.88
N THR A 251 0.93 -4.81 55.41
CA THR A 251 -0.15 -5.03 54.44
C THR A 251 -0.15 -3.94 53.39
N VAL A 252 -0.53 -4.27 52.17
CA VAL A 252 -0.89 -3.30 51.13
C VAL A 252 -2.37 -3.42 50.82
N ASP A 253 -3.07 -2.29 50.73
CA ASP A 253 -4.48 -2.27 50.35
C ASP A 253 -4.69 -2.17 48.83
N SER A 254 -5.95 -2.25 48.39
CA SER A 254 -6.30 -2.14 46.97
C SER A 254 -6.03 -0.78 46.35
N THR A 255 -5.75 0.25 47.16
CA THR A 255 -5.41 1.60 46.71
C THR A 255 -3.90 1.83 46.61
N GLY A 256 -3.10 0.81 46.94
CA GLY A 256 -1.64 0.86 46.91
C GLY A 256 -1.02 1.48 48.16
N VAL A 257 -1.78 1.60 49.26
CA VAL A 257 -1.22 2.08 50.53
C VAL A 257 -0.65 0.90 51.30
N LEU A 258 0.68 0.89 51.40
CA LEU A 258 1.45 0.01 52.26
C LEU A 258 1.45 0.56 53.69
N ALA A 259 1.06 -0.24 54.65
CA ALA A 259 0.98 0.12 56.06
C ALA A 259 1.63 -0.93 56.95
N TRP A 260 2.33 -0.47 57.98
CA TRP A 260 2.92 -1.33 58.99
C TRP A 260 3.11 -0.58 60.30
N THR A 261 3.07 -1.31 61.43
CA THR A 261 3.37 -0.74 62.75
C THR A 261 4.54 -1.52 63.36
N LYS A 262 5.59 -0.78 63.70
CA LYS A 262 6.76 -1.29 64.42
C LYS A 262 6.36 -1.70 65.84
N ASP A 263 6.84 -2.86 66.28
CA ASP A 263 6.78 -3.33 67.65
C ASP A 263 8.15 -3.24 68.36
N GLU A 264 8.19 -3.61 69.64
CA GLU A 264 9.40 -3.57 70.47
C GLU A 264 10.46 -4.61 70.07
N HIS A 265 10.06 -5.65 69.32
CA HIS A 265 10.93 -6.75 68.87
C HIS A 265 11.35 -6.62 67.41
N SER A 266 11.04 -5.49 66.77
CA SER A 266 11.32 -5.30 65.35
C SER A 266 12.82 -5.22 65.08
N ASP A 267 13.25 -5.92 64.03
CA ASP A 267 14.63 -5.95 63.56
C ASP A 267 15.11 -4.57 63.11
N SER A 268 16.43 -4.36 63.08
CA SER A 268 16.99 -3.08 62.64
C SER A 268 16.77 -2.78 61.16
N LEU A 269 16.44 -3.81 60.36
CA LEU A 269 16.32 -3.71 58.91
C LEU A 269 15.34 -4.74 58.38
N TYR A 270 14.40 -4.32 57.53
CA TYR A 270 13.54 -5.22 56.76
C TYR A 270 13.74 -5.01 55.27
N MET A 271 13.76 -6.11 54.51
CA MET A 271 13.62 -6.07 53.06
C MET A 271 12.13 -6.08 52.71
N ILE A 272 11.73 -5.19 51.81
CA ILE A 272 10.35 -5.07 51.35
C ILE A 272 10.35 -5.15 49.84
N GLU A 273 9.44 -5.98 49.32
CA GLU A 273 9.16 -6.10 47.89
C GLU A 273 7.68 -5.91 47.65
N VAL A 274 7.36 -4.89 46.85
CA VAL A 274 5.99 -4.64 46.38
C VAL A 274 5.93 -4.82 44.87
N GLU A 275 4.78 -5.32 44.42
CA GLU A 275 4.49 -5.54 43.01
C GLU A 275 3.19 -4.82 42.62
N VAL A 276 3.19 -4.27 41.41
CA VAL A 276 2.03 -3.66 40.76
C VAL A 276 1.76 -4.44 39.48
N LEU A 277 0.54 -4.94 39.31
CA LEU A 277 0.12 -5.77 38.18
C LEU A 277 -0.97 -5.04 37.38
N ASP A 278 -0.91 -5.15 36.05
CA ASP A 278 -1.91 -4.57 35.13
C ASP A 278 -3.10 -5.50 34.82
N GLY A 279 -3.00 -6.79 35.16
CA GLY A 279 -4.01 -7.80 34.86
C GLY A 279 -3.90 -8.44 33.46
N PHE A 280 -2.97 -7.97 32.63
CA PHE A 280 -2.66 -8.48 31.29
C PHE A 280 -1.26 -9.12 31.20
N GLY A 281 -0.61 -9.29 32.35
CA GLY A 281 0.65 -10.02 32.51
C GLY A 281 1.87 -9.11 32.63
N GLY A 282 1.71 -7.79 32.55
CA GLY A 282 2.75 -6.83 32.89
C GLY A 282 2.79 -6.56 34.38
N THR A 283 4.02 -6.35 34.88
CA THR A 283 4.29 -6.16 36.31
C THR A 283 5.38 -5.12 36.52
N ALA A 284 5.25 -4.31 37.56
CA ALA A 284 6.31 -3.46 38.09
C ALA A 284 6.66 -3.91 39.51
N THR A 285 7.95 -4.00 39.83
CA THR A 285 8.44 -4.39 41.15
C THR A 285 9.29 -3.30 41.75
N GLN A 286 9.09 -2.98 43.02
CA GLN A 286 9.97 -2.11 43.78
C GLN A 286 10.47 -2.85 45.03
N ARG A 287 11.80 -2.91 45.16
CA ARG A 287 12.49 -3.46 46.32
C ARG A 287 13.17 -2.33 47.08
N PHE A 288 13.04 -2.34 48.40
CA PHE A 288 13.72 -1.38 49.25
C PHE A 288 13.95 -1.94 50.65
N SER A 289 14.86 -1.30 51.38
CA SER A 289 15.13 -1.60 52.78
C SER A 289 14.47 -0.57 53.70
N LEU A 290 13.83 -1.06 54.76
CA LEU A 290 13.27 -0.23 55.81
C LEU A 290 14.14 -0.32 57.05
N GLU A 291 14.94 0.73 57.29
CA GLU A 291 15.77 0.84 58.50
C GLU A 291 14.94 1.28 59.70
N ILE A 292 15.09 0.57 60.81
CA ILE A 292 14.52 0.94 62.10
C ILE A 292 15.62 1.58 62.95
N ARG A 293 15.59 2.91 63.05
CA ARG A 293 16.48 3.64 63.94
C ARG A 293 15.94 3.56 65.36
N LYS A 294 16.80 3.23 66.32
CA LYS A 294 16.52 3.45 67.74
C LYS A 294 16.60 4.96 67.97
N ASN A 295 15.60 5.54 68.63
CA ASN A 295 15.73 6.90 69.13
C ASN A 295 16.85 6.89 70.18
N VAL A 296 18.01 7.42 69.81
CA VAL A 296 19.05 7.73 70.79
C VAL A 296 18.66 9.10 71.35
N ASN A 297 18.04 9.13 72.53
CA ASN A 297 17.94 10.39 73.27
C ASN A 297 19.37 10.81 73.66
N PRO A 298 19.78 12.07 73.39
CA PRO A 298 21.07 12.60 73.82
C PRO A 298 21.18 12.70 75.35
#